data_AF-A0A9D2DVV4-F1
#
_entry.id   AF-A0A9D2DVV4-F1
#
_cell.length_a   1.000
_cell.length_b   1.000
_cell.length_c   1.000
_cell.angle_alpha   90.00
_cell.angle_beta   90.00
_cell.angle_gamma   90.00
#
_symmetry.space_group_name_H-M   'P 1'
#
loop_
_entity.id
_entity.type
_entity.pdbx_description
1 polymer ?
#
loop_
_entity_poly.entity_id
_entity_poly.type
_entity_poly.pdbx_seq_one_letter_code
_entity_poly.pdbx_strand_id
1 'polypeptide(L)'
;MKEKVVYWLTGSQTLYGDDVLEHVAQHSEEMANYVNERMPVTVKYLTTCKSSDEVIAAVKQVNADDNCIGIITWCHTLSPAKMWIKGLKMLQKPMCHFATQYNEKLPYDTIDMDFMNENQAAHGDREFGYIVTRLRMDN
;
A
#
# COMPACT_ATOMS: atom_id res chain seq x y z
N MET A 1 -18.32 -2.95 17.38
CA MET A 1 -17.17 -2.11 17.00
C MET A 1 -17.31 -1.70 15.54
N LYS A 2 -17.25 -0.39 15.29
CA LYS A 2 -16.42 0.27 14.27
C LYS A 2 -15.99 1.63 14.87
N GLU A 3 -15.12 1.59 15.88
CA GLU A 3 -14.46 2.78 16.45
C GLU A 3 -12.96 2.79 16.14
N LYS A 4 -12.37 1.62 15.85
CA LYS A 4 -10.95 1.48 15.50
C LYS A 4 -10.76 1.49 13.99
N VAL A 5 -9.62 2.04 13.56
CA VAL A 5 -9.26 2.26 12.16
C VAL A 5 -7.99 1.48 11.83
N VAL A 6 -7.95 0.90 10.64
CA VAL A 6 -6.75 0.40 9.97
C VAL A 6 -6.57 1.21 8.69
N TYR A 7 -5.42 1.86 8.54
CA TYR A 7 -5.13 2.65 7.34
C TYR A 7 -4.48 1.81 6.25
N TRP A 8 -4.94 1.96 5.02
CA TRP A 8 -4.39 1.32 3.84
C TRP A 8 -3.46 2.29 3.11
N LEU A 9 -2.19 1.91 3.00
CA LEU A 9 -1.14 2.67 2.32
C LEU A 9 -0.70 1.89 1.09
N THR A 10 -0.77 2.53 -0.07
CA THR A 10 -0.35 1.92 -1.33
C THR A 10 1.03 2.41 -1.75
N GLY A 11 1.89 1.52 -2.21
CA GLY A 11 3.19 1.86 -2.77
C GLY A 11 3.16 2.07 -4.28
N SER A 12 3.78 3.16 -4.74
CA SER A 12 4.07 3.42 -6.15
C SER A 12 5.32 4.32 -6.29
N GLN A 13 5.52 4.93 -7.46
CA GLN A 13 6.54 5.96 -7.76
C GLN A 13 6.07 6.89 -8.88
N THR A 14 6.61 8.12 -8.91
CA THR A 14 6.21 9.16 -9.87
C THR A 14 6.57 8.85 -11.32
N LEU A 15 7.47 7.89 -11.57
CA LEU A 15 7.91 7.53 -12.93
C LEU A 15 6.81 6.91 -13.80
N TYR A 16 5.68 6.50 -13.21
CA TYR A 16 4.56 5.90 -13.94
C TYR A 16 3.61 6.91 -14.59
N GLY A 17 3.74 8.20 -14.30
CA GLY A 17 2.85 9.24 -14.81
C GLY A 17 1.54 9.34 -14.05
N ASP A 18 0.88 10.50 -14.19
CA ASP A 18 -0.28 10.85 -13.38
C ASP A 18 -1.50 9.94 -13.64
N ASP A 19 -1.72 9.55 -14.91
CA ASP A 19 -2.83 8.67 -15.30
C ASP A 19 -2.76 7.31 -14.56
N VAL A 20 -1.58 6.67 -14.55
CA VAL A 20 -1.37 5.39 -13.85
C VAL A 20 -1.51 5.57 -12.34
N LEU A 21 -1.05 6.70 -11.79
CA LEU A 21 -1.16 6.98 -10.36
C LEU A 21 -2.60 7.24 -9.93
N GLU A 22 -3.42 7.81 -10.80
CA GLU A 22 -4.85 7.97 -10.57
C GLU A 22 -5.54 6.61 -10.51
N HIS A 23 -5.28 5.70 -11.47
CA HIS A 23 -5.81 4.34 -11.43
C HIS A 23 -5.37 3.57 -10.18
N VAL A 24 -4.08 3.64 -9.82
CA VAL A 24 -3.56 2.99 -8.61
C VAL A 24 -4.28 3.50 -7.36
N ALA A 25 -4.56 4.80 -7.27
CA ALA A 25 -5.32 5.37 -6.17
C ALA A 25 -6.77 4.87 -6.15
N GLN A 26 -7.43 4.83 -7.31
CA GLN A 26 -8.79 4.30 -7.47
C GLN A 26 -8.88 2.83 -7.05
N HIS A 27 -8.03 1.96 -7.60
CA HIS A 27 -7.96 0.54 -7.20
C HIS A 27 -7.69 0.36 -5.70
N SER A 28 -6.83 1.21 -5.12
CA SER A 28 -6.53 1.16 -3.69
C SER A 28 -7.72 1.52 -2.82
N GLU A 29 -8.50 2.52 -3.22
CA GLU A 29 -9.72 2.91 -2.53
C GLU A 29 -10.80 1.81 -2.65
N GLU A 30 -10.98 1.25 -3.83
CA GLU A 30 -11.90 0.11 -4.05
C GLU A 30 -11.51 -1.11 -3.21
N MET A 31 -10.23 -1.48 -3.20
CA MET A 31 -9.73 -2.60 -2.38
C MET A 31 -9.91 -2.35 -0.89
N ALA A 32 -9.59 -1.13 -0.41
CA ALA A 32 -9.79 -0.77 0.99
C ALA A 32 -11.28 -0.82 1.38
N ASN A 33 -12.18 -0.34 0.52
CA ASN A 33 -13.63 -0.39 0.73
C ASN A 33 -14.15 -1.83 0.74
N TYR A 34 -13.70 -2.66 -0.21
CA TYR A 34 -14.05 -4.08 -0.26
C TYR A 34 -13.65 -4.81 1.04
N VAL A 35 -12.44 -4.57 1.54
CA VAL A 35 -11.97 -5.16 2.81
C VAL A 35 -12.73 -4.56 4.01
N ASN A 36 -13.01 -3.26 4.02
CA ASN A 36 -13.75 -2.58 5.10
C ASN A 36 -15.15 -3.18 5.35
N GLU A 37 -15.84 -3.62 4.31
CA GLU A 37 -17.16 -4.28 4.43
C GLU A 37 -17.08 -5.65 5.13
N ARG A 38 -15.91 -6.30 5.08
CA ARG A 38 -15.69 -7.68 5.55
C ARG A 38 -14.97 -7.75 6.89
N MET A 39 -14.64 -6.59 7.47
CA MET A 39 -13.87 -6.49 8.71
C MET A 39 -14.69 -5.87 9.86
N PRO A 40 -14.42 -6.27 11.13
CA PRO A 40 -15.05 -5.70 12.32
C PRO A 40 -14.51 -4.32 12.73
N VAL A 41 -13.56 -3.79 11.95
CA VAL A 41 -12.92 -2.47 12.12
C VAL A 41 -13.07 -1.66 10.84
N THR A 42 -12.85 -0.36 10.93
CA THR A 42 -12.92 0.51 9.76
C THR A 42 -11.60 0.45 9.00
N VAL A 43 -11.62 -0.02 7.75
CA VAL A 43 -10.46 0.05 6.85
C VAL A 43 -10.60 1.27 5.95
N LYS A 44 -9.57 2.11 5.86
CA LYS A 44 -9.60 3.35 5.08
C LYS A 44 -8.36 3.48 4.22
N TYR A 45 -8.54 3.69 2.92
CA TYR A 45 -7.47 4.19 2.07
C TYR A 45 -6.97 5.54 2.60
N LEU A 46 -5.66 5.63 2.81
CA LEU A 46 -5.01 6.84 3.30
C LEU A 46 -4.33 7.59 2.16
N THR A 47 -3.43 6.93 1.45
CA THR A 47 -2.67 7.54 0.36
C THR A 47 -1.91 6.50 -0.46
N THR A 48 -1.57 6.88 -1.69
CA THR A 48 -0.55 6.22 -2.52
C THR A 48 0.77 6.96 -2.35
N CYS A 49 1.71 6.31 -1.66
CA CYS A 49 3.04 6.82 -1.37
C CYS A 49 3.95 6.68 -2.60
N LYS A 50 4.52 7.80 -3.04
CA LYS A 50 5.39 7.90 -4.24
C LYS A 50 6.79 8.40 -3.93
N SER A 51 7.02 8.84 -2.69
CA SER A 51 8.32 9.35 -2.22
C SER A 51 8.56 9.03 -0.74
N SER A 52 9.81 9.17 -0.29
CA SER A 52 10.14 8.94 1.12
C SER A 52 9.41 9.92 2.05
N ASP A 53 9.18 11.16 1.61
CA ASP A 53 8.53 12.18 2.40
C ASP A 53 7.03 11.91 2.56
N GLU A 54 6.39 11.39 1.51
CA GLU A 54 5.00 10.92 1.57
C GLU A 54 4.82 9.75 2.53
N VAL A 55 5.72 8.76 2.51
CA VAL A 55 5.68 7.64 3.47
C VAL A 55 5.84 8.17 4.91
N ILE A 56 6.78 9.10 5.14
CA ILE A 56 6.99 9.71 6.46
C ILE A 56 5.74 10.47 6.91
N ALA A 57 5.11 11.25 6.03
CA ALA A 57 3.90 12.00 6.33
C ALA A 57 2.73 11.06 6.70
N ALA A 58 2.53 10.00 5.91
CA ALA A 58 1.50 8.99 6.17
C ALA A 58 1.74 8.30 7.52
N VAL A 59 2.96 7.88 7.82
CA VAL A 59 3.28 7.24 9.11
C VAL A 59 3.10 8.19 10.29
N LYS A 60 3.45 9.48 10.15
CA LYS A 60 3.19 10.48 11.19
C LYS A 60 1.70 10.61 11.49
N GLN A 61 0.87 10.64 10.45
CA GLN A 61 -0.58 10.70 10.60
C GLN A 61 -1.13 9.44 11.29
N VAL A 62 -0.70 8.26 10.86
CA VAL A 62 -1.08 6.96 11.43
C VAL A 62 -0.70 6.86 12.91
N ASN A 63 0.50 7.29 13.28
CA ASN A 63 0.97 7.23 14.66
C ASN A 63 0.20 8.20 15.57
N ALA A 64 -0.18 9.37 15.06
CA ALA A 64 -0.90 10.40 15.81
C ALA A 64 -2.39 10.09 16.03
N ASP A 65 -2.93 9.10 15.33
CA ASP A 65 -4.33 8.67 15.48
C ASP A 65 -4.47 7.59 16.58
N ASP A 66 -5.12 7.95 17.68
CA ASP A 66 -5.40 7.06 18.82
C ASP A 66 -6.40 5.94 18.50
N ASN A 67 -7.20 6.11 17.44
CA ASN A 67 -8.11 5.09 16.94
C ASN A 67 -7.45 4.17 15.93
N CYS A 68 -6.30 4.56 15.37
CA CYS A 68 -5.51 3.71 14.50
C CYS A 68 -4.87 2.57 15.29
N ILE A 69 -5.22 1.34 14.91
CA ILE A 69 -4.69 0.11 15.50
C ILE A 69 -3.69 -0.62 14.61
N GLY A 70 -3.46 -0.13 13.39
CA GLY A 70 -2.53 -0.74 12.46
C GLY A 70 -2.62 -0.15 11.05
N ILE A 71 -1.74 -0.61 10.18
CA ILE A 71 -1.78 -0.30 8.76
C ILE A 71 -1.82 -1.59 7.92
N ILE A 72 -2.39 -1.47 6.73
CA ILE A 72 -2.20 -2.40 5.62
C ILE A 72 -1.31 -1.71 4.60
N THR A 73 -0.29 -2.42 4.11
CA THR A 73 0.54 -1.97 3.00
C THR A 73 0.38 -2.89 1.79
N TRP A 74 0.29 -2.30 0.60
CA TRP A 74 0.25 -3.02 -0.67
C TRP A 74 1.03 -2.23 -1.72
N CYS A 75 2.04 -2.83 -2.35
CA CYS A 75 2.75 -2.19 -3.46
C CYS A 75 2.06 -2.55 -4.78
N HIS A 76 1.05 -1.78 -5.19
CA HIS A 76 0.32 -2.00 -6.45
C HIS A 76 1.25 -2.00 -7.67
N THR A 77 2.24 -1.09 -7.66
CA THR A 77 3.34 -1.06 -8.62
C THR A 77 4.68 -1.28 -7.92
N LEU A 78 5.79 -1.26 -8.66
CA LEU A 78 7.10 -1.22 -8.03
C LEU A 78 7.26 0.10 -7.26
N SER A 79 7.42 0.00 -5.94
CA SER A 79 7.71 1.12 -5.04
C SER A 79 9.11 0.94 -4.45
N PRO A 80 10.13 1.67 -4.93
CA PRO A 80 11.52 1.43 -4.56
C PRO A 80 11.73 1.40 -3.04
N ALA A 81 12.13 0.27 -2.50
CA ALA A 81 11.98 -0.06 -1.08
C ALA A 81 12.77 0.87 -0.14
N LYS A 82 13.82 1.53 -0.66
CA LYS A 82 14.60 2.55 0.07
C LYS A 82 13.75 3.73 0.54
N MET A 83 12.69 4.10 -0.18
CA MET A 83 11.82 5.22 0.21
C MET A 83 11.03 4.92 1.50
N TRP A 84 10.78 3.64 1.78
CA TRP A 84 10.02 3.21 2.94
C TRP A 84 10.82 3.22 4.23
N ILE A 85 12.16 3.18 4.17
CA ILE A 85 13.03 2.96 5.33
C ILE A 85 12.76 3.93 6.48
N LYS A 86 12.68 5.23 6.19
CA LYS A 86 12.51 6.25 7.22
C LYS A 86 11.13 6.15 7.87
N GLY A 87 10.08 6.00 7.06
CA GLY A 87 8.71 5.85 7.57
C GLY A 87 8.54 4.57 8.38
N LEU A 88 9.00 3.42 7.86
CA LEU A 88 8.90 2.13 8.57
C LEU A 88 9.63 2.14 9.91
N LYS A 89 10.82 2.77 10.01
CA LYS A 89 11.52 2.94 11.29
C LYS A 89 10.78 3.81 12.30
N MET A 90 9.89 4.69 11.83
CA MET A 90 9.08 5.55 12.68
C MET A 90 7.74 4.92 13.05
N LEU A 91 7.31 3.86 12.36
CA LEU A 91 6.00 3.26 12.54
C LEU A 91 5.88 2.63 13.94
N GLN A 92 4.86 3.04 14.69
CA GLN A 92 4.59 2.58 16.06
C GLN A 92 3.37 1.66 16.13
N LYS A 93 2.70 1.43 15.01
CA LYS A 93 1.50 0.60 14.90
C LYS A 93 1.84 -0.70 14.16
N PRO A 94 1.16 -1.83 14.45
CA PRO A 94 1.31 -3.05 13.67
C PRO A 94 1.07 -2.83 12.18
N MET A 95 1.78 -3.57 11.34
CA MET A 95 1.65 -3.52 9.88
C MET A 95 1.31 -4.90 9.34
N CYS A 96 0.33 -4.98 8.45
CA CYS A 96 0.09 -6.13 7.60
C CYS A 96 0.56 -5.81 6.18
N HIS A 97 1.54 -6.57 5.67
CA HIS A 97 1.90 -6.53 4.25
C HIS A 97 0.96 -7.43 3.45
N PHE A 98 0.03 -6.82 2.70
CA PHE A 98 -0.99 -7.52 1.94
C PHE A 98 -0.57 -7.70 0.48
N ALA A 99 0.25 -8.73 0.23
CA ALA A 99 0.71 -9.07 -1.11
C ALA A 99 -0.44 -9.63 -1.97
N THR A 100 -1.05 -8.77 -2.79
CA THR A 100 -2.24 -9.05 -3.60
C THR A 100 -2.11 -8.43 -5.00
N GLN A 101 -3.09 -8.69 -5.86
CA GLN A 101 -3.30 -7.99 -7.14
C GLN A 101 -4.76 -7.51 -7.20
N TYR A 102 -5.04 -6.45 -7.97
CA TYR A 102 -6.41 -5.98 -8.20
C TYR A 102 -7.24 -7.02 -8.98
N ASN A 103 -6.75 -7.45 -10.14
CA ASN A 103 -7.42 -8.46 -10.95
C ASN A 103 -7.13 -9.88 -10.42
N GLU A 104 -8.18 -10.70 -10.30
CA GLU A 104 -8.05 -12.13 -9.95
C GLU A 104 -7.37 -12.93 -11.07
N LYS A 105 -7.67 -12.60 -12.34
CA LYS A 105 -7.18 -13.30 -13.52
C LYS A 105 -6.44 -12.36 -14.43
N LEU A 106 -5.42 -12.88 -15.12
CA LEU A 106 -4.73 -12.15 -16.18
C LEU A 106 -5.65 -12.02 -17.40
N PRO A 107 -5.73 -10.83 -18.02
CA PRO A 107 -6.51 -10.63 -19.24
C PRO A 107 -5.70 -11.12 -20.46
N TYR A 108 -5.57 -12.43 -20.64
CA TYR A 108 -4.67 -13.04 -21.64
C TYR A 108 -4.85 -12.50 -23.07
N ASP A 109 -6.06 -12.14 -23.46
CA ASP A 109 -6.37 -11.67 -24.81
C ASP A 109 -6.03 -10.19 -25.03
N THR A 110 -5.91 -9.39 -23.96
CA THR A 110 -5.75 -7.93 -24.03
C THR A 110 -4.58 -7.38 -23.22
N ILE A 111 -3.80 -8.24 -22.56
CA ILE A 111 -2.65 -7.82 -21.75
C ILE A 111 -1.57 -7.18 -22.62
N ASP A 112 -1.14 -5.99 -22.22
CA ASP A 112 -0.09 -5.21 -22.89
C ASP A 112 0.88 -4.58 -21.87
N MET A 113 1.78 -3.72 -22.35
CA MET A 113 2.78 -3.10 -21.50
C MET A 113 2.21 -2.04 -20.55
N ASP A 114 1.09 -1.41 -20.90
CA ASP A 114 0.43 -0.44 -20.03
C ASP A 114 -0.18 -1.17 -18.83
N PHE A 115 -0.87 -2.29 -19.07
CA PHE A 115 -1.35 -3.17 -18.01
C PHE A 115 -0.21 -3.67 -17.11
N MET A 116 0.92 -4.09 -17.71
CA MET A 116 2.07 -4.60 -16.96
C MET A 116 2.79 -3.51 -16.15
N ASN A 117 2.75 -2.25 -16.61
CA ASN A 117 3.29 -1.11 -15.88
C ASN A 117 2.39 -0.69 -14.71
N GLU A 118 1.10 -0.97 -14.75
CA GLU A 118 0.18 -0.66 -13.65
C GLU A 118 0.10 -1.80 -12.62
N ASN A 119 0.03 -3.05 -13.08
CA ASN A 119 -0.30 -4.21 -12.24
C ASN A 119 0.94 -5.03 -11.86
N GLN A 120 1.91 -4.36 -11.23
CA GLN A 120 3.24 -4.93 -10.97
C GLN A 120 3.51 -5.41 -9.52
N ALA A 121 2.45 -5.63 -8.73
CA ALA A 121 2.57 -6.08 -7.35
C ALA A 121 3.40 -7.37 -7.18
N ALA A 122 3.37 -8.27 -8.17
CA ALA A 122 4.11 -9.53 -8.16
C ALA A 122 5.62 -9.39 -7.87
N HIS A 123 6.25 -8.29 -8.31
CA HIS A 123 7.64 -7.96 -7.97
C HIS A 123 7.75 -6.76 -7.02
N GLY A 124 6.83 -5.80 -7.08
CA GLY A 124 6.79 -4.66 -6.15
C GLY A 124 6.73 -5.10 -4.69
N ASP A 125 5.83 -6.03 -4.36
CA ASP A 125 5.69 -6.55 -3.00
C ASP A 125 6.89 -7.41 -2.57
N ARG A 126 7.62 -8.02 -3.50
CA ARG A 126 8.86 -8.76 -3.16
C ARG A 126 9.98 -7.82 -2.73
N GLU A 127 10.13 -6.68 -3.41
CA GLU A 127 11.10 -5.65 -3.02
C GLU A 127 10.75 -5.04 -1.66
N PHE A 128 9.47 -4.75 -1.44
CA PHE A 128 8.98 -4.28 -0.14
C PHE A 128 9.21 -5.33 0.97
N GLY A 129 8.89 -6.60 0.71
CA GLY A 129 9.14 -7.70 1.65
C GLY A 129 10.61 -7.79 2.06
N TYR A 130 11.55 -7.58 1.13
CA TYR A 130 12.97 -7.51 1.45
C TYR A 130 13.28 -6.42 2.48
N ILE A 131 12.79 -5.18 2.31
CA ILE A 131 13.12 -4.11 3.24
C ILE A 131 12.49 -4.31 4.62
N VAL A 132 11.28 -4.87 4.68
CA VAL A 132 10.59 -5.23 5.92
C VAL A 132 11.42 -6.24 6.71
N THR A 133 11.87 -7.32 6.06
CA THR A 133 12.76 -8.32 6.69
C THR A 133 14.12 -7.71 7.06
N ARG A 134 14.70 -6.87 6.19
CA ARG A 134 16.02 -6.24 6.43
C ARG A 134 16.00 -5.31 7.64
N LEU A 135 14.87 -4.68 7.93
CA LEU A 135 14.64 -3.82 9.10
C LEU A 135 14.24 -4.60 10.35
N ARG A 136 13.98 -5.92 10.24
CA ARG A 136 13.49 -6.78 11.33
C ARG A 136 12.21 -6.24 11.95
N MET A 137 11.28 -5.83 11.10
CA MET A 137 9.94 -5.47 11.57
C MET A 137 9.18 -6.71 11.97
N ASP A 138 8.39 -6.61 13.02
CA ASP A 138 7.37 -7.60 13.34
C ASP A 138 6.16 -7.31 12.45
N ASN A 139 6.01 -8.12 11.39
CA ASN A 139 5.00 -7.99 10.34
C ASN A 139 4.08 -9.21 10.25
#